data_AF-A0A1F8QT45-F1
#
_entry.id   AF-A0A1F8QT45-F1
#
_cell.length_a   1.000
_cell.length_b   1.000
_cell.length_c   1.000
_cell.angle_alpha   90.00
_cell.angle_beta   90.00
_cell.angle_gamma   90.00
#
_symmetry.space_group_name_H-M   'P 1'
#
loop_
_entity.id
_entity.type
_entity.pdbx_description
1 polymer ?
#
loop_
_entity_poly.entity_id
_entity_poly.type
_entity_poly.pdbx_seq_one_letter_code
_entity_poly.pdbx_strand_id
1 'polypeptide(L)'
;MRIVLDAMGSDDCPGPEVQAAIEATGQFGDPLILVGPADRLKPMLSEASYEADRILLVDAPDTINMEDKGLKLALKAKRRGSKTSMAVGMDLVLSGEADAFVTAGNTGGALATAYYRLGTIPGVERPALTALFPVKGGYCVVLDIGANPECKPFHLLQFAMMGTVYANRVRGLPNPRVGLLSNGEEAGKGNELVKGTYPLLEASGLNFIGNVEGKELFGGEADVVVMDGFTGNILLKSSEAVAKLIVDVLRQELMANTRTKIGALLAKPAFANIKRMLDPGEVGAAPLLGINGLVFIGHGRSDAHALVSAIHTARQAVEANLLEALRDAIQQQLQQVPVRFQAEKAEQLYD
;
A
#
# COMPACT_ATOMS: atom_id res chain seq x y z
N MET A 1 -9.09 -17.66 6.92
CA MET A 1 -8.41 -16.38 7.23
C MET A 1 -9.42 -15.42 7.83
N ARG A 2 -8.99 -14.43 8.61
CA ARG A 2 -9.84 -13.40 9.21
C ARG A 2 -9.29 -12.04 8.84
N ILE A 3 -9.89 -11.39 7.85
CA ILE A 3 -9.52 -10.04 7.43
C ILE A 3 -10.46 -9.06 8.10
N VAL A 4 -9.90 -8.02 8.69
CA VAL A 4 -10.67 -6.89 9.23
C VAL A 4 -10.85 -5.84 8.15
N LEU A 5 -12.09 -5.43 7.92
CA LEU A 5 -12.45 -4.27 7.11
C LEU A 5 -12.94 -3.13 8.01
N ASP A 6 -12.26 -2.00 7.94
CA ASP A 6 -12.75 -0.74 8.51
C ASP A 6 -13.96 -0.25 7.71
N ALA A 7 -15.13 -0.30 8.35
CA ALA A 7 -16.40 0.05 7.72
C ALA A 7 -16.59 1.56 7.49
N MET A 8 -15.68 2.38 8.02
CA MET A 8 -15.80 3.84 8.07
C MET A 8 -14.70 4.54 7.27
N GLY A 9 -14.09 3.82 6.32
CA GLY A 9 -12.92 4.28 5.60
C GLY A 9 -13.24 5.20 4.43
N SER A 10 -14.08 4.75 3.50
CA SER A 10 -14.34 5.46 2.25
C SER A 10 -15.11 6.77 2.43
N ASP A 11 -15.06 7.63 1.42
CA ASP A 11 -15.78 8.90 1.38
C ASP A 11 -17.31 8.68 1.47
N ASP A 12 -17.80 7.56 0.92
CA ASP A 12 -19.22 7.17 0.89
C ASP A 12 -19.58 6.11 1.95
N CYS A 13 -18.76 5.97 2.99
CA CYS A 13 -18.93 4.93 4.02
C CYS A 13 -20.26 5.05 4.81
N PRO A 14 -20.86 3.92 5.22
CA PRO A 14 -20.34 2.55 5.14
C PRO A 14 -20.87 1.74 3.95
N GLY A 15 -21.46 2.40 2.94
CA GLY A 15 -22.12 1.71 1.81
C GLY A 15 -21.18 0.78 1.03
N PRO A 16 -20.09 1.30 0.45
CA PRO A 16 -19.09 0.50 -0.25
C PRO A 16 -18.53 -0.64 0.59
N GLU A 17 -18.31 -0.43 1.89
CA GLU A 17 -17.72 -1.40 2.81
C GLU A 17 -18.67 -2.56 3.10
N VAL A 18 -19.95 -2.28 3.36
CA VAL A 18 -20.96 -3.32 3.57
C VAL A 18 -21.12 -4.16 2.31
N GLN A 19 -21.18 -3.52 1.14
CA GLN A 19 -21.26 -4.22 -0.14
C GLN A 19 -20.03 -5.09 -0.38
N ALA A 20 -18.83 -4.54 -0.21
CA ALA A 20 -17.58 -5.27 -0.38
C ALA A 20 -17.46 -6.46 0.60
N ALA A 21 -17.95 -6.31 1.83
CA ALA A 21 -17.94 -7.39 2.81
C ALA A 21 -18.79 -8.58 2.37
N ILE A 22 -19.97 -8.31 1.82
CA ILE A 22 -20.88 -9.35 1.30
C ILE A 22 -20.28 -10.01 0.06
N GLU A 23 -19.79 -9.20 -0.89
CA GLU A 23 -19.17 -9.70 -2.12
C GLU A 23 -17.93 -10.55 -1.83
N ALA A 24 -17.03 -10.09 -0.97
CA ALA A 24 -15.80 -10.80 -0.64
C ALA A 24 -16.05 -12.12 0.10
N THR A 25 -17.00 -12.16 1.05
CA THR A 25 -17.34 -13.41 1.77
C THR A 25 -18.01 -14.44 0.87
N GLY A 26 -18.81 -14.00 -0.10
CA GLY A 26 -19.39 -14.87 -1.14
C GLY A 26 -18.36 -15.36 -2.14
N GLN A 27 -17.46 -14.48 -2.60
CA GLN A 27 -16.45 -14.79 -3.61
C GLN A 27 -15.35 -15.70 -3.09
N PHE A 28 -14.85 -15.45 -1.88
CA PHE A 28 -13.65 -16.12 -1.38
C PHE A 28 -13.92 -17.15 -0.26
N GLY A 29 -15.09 -17.13 0.35
CA GLY A 29 -15.48 -18.11 1.37
C GLY A 29 -14.92 -17.89 2.78
N ASP A 30 -14.00 -16.96 2.98
CA ASP A 30 -13.43 -16.67 4.29
C ASP A 30 -14.34 -15.74 5.10
N PRO A 31 -14.38 -15.89 6.44
CA PRO A 31 -15.07 -14.94 7.29
C PRO A 31 -14.37 -13.56 7.28
N LEU A 32 -15.17 -12.51 7.36
CA LEU A 32 -14.71 -11.12 7.45
C LEU A 32 -15.14 -10.50 8.77
N ILE A 33 -14.29 -9.65 9.34
CA ILE A 33 -14.63 -8.85 10.50
C ILE A 33 -14.89 -7.42 10.03
N LEU A 34 -16.13 -6.95 10.15
CA LEU A 34 -16.51 -5.57 9.80
C LEU A 34 -16.52 -4.71 11.06
N VAL A 35 -15.70 -3.66 11.09
CA VAL A 35 -15.51 -2.83 12.30
C VAL A 35 -16.03 -1.42 12.07
N GLY A 36 -16.97 -0.97 12.92
CA GLY A 36 -17.53 0.38 12.88
C GLY A 36 -18.73 0.55 13.81
N PRO A 37 -19.40 1.71 13.80
CA PRO A 37 -20.56 1.98 14.65
C PRO A 37 -21.70 1.01 14.35
N ALA A 38 -22.05 0.16 15.32
CA ALA A 38 -23.01 -0.92 15.12
C ALA A 38 -24.43 -0.42 14.81
N ASP A 39 -24.79 0.77 15.27
CA ASP A 39 -26.05 1.46 14.97
C ASP A 39 -26.19 1.83 13.49
N ARG A 40 -25.08 2.13 12.81
CA ARG A 40 -25.04 2.40 11.36
C ARG A 40 -24.99 1.13 10.53
N LEU A 41 -24.28 0.10 10.99
CA LEU A 41 -24.01 -1.11 10.21
C LEU A 41 -25.14 -2.15 10.29
N LYS A 42 -25.78 -2.31 11.44
CA LYS A 42 -26.85 -3.32 11.63
C LYS A 42 -28.03 -3.17 10.66
N PRO A 43 -28.59 -1.96 10.41
CA PRO A 43 -29.71 -1.81 9.47
C PRO A 43 -29.32 -2.25 8.05
N MET A 44 -28.15 -1.83 7.58
CA MET A 44 -27.68 -2.13 6.22
C MET A 44 -27.40 -3.62 6.01
N LEU A 45 -26.85 -4.29 7.03
CA LEU A 45 -26.68 -5.74 7.00
C LEU A 45 -28.06 -6.43 7.02
N SER A 46 -29.00 -6.00 7.86
CA SER A 46 -30.31 -6.66 7.96
C SER A 46 -31.15 -6.60 6.68
N GLU A 47 -30.93 -5.60 5.84
CA GLU A 47 -31.60 -5.44 4.54
C GLU A 47 -30.94 -6.24 3.42
N ALA A 48 -29.71 -6.71 3.62
CA ALA A 48 -28.93 -7.42 2.62
C ALA A 48 -29.09 -8.94 2.72
N SER A 49 -29.02 -9.61 1.57
CA SER A 49 -28.99 -11.08 1.52
C SER A 49 -27.55 -11.58 1.56
N TYR A 50 -27.12 -12.15 2.68
CA TYR A 50 -25.79 -12.73 2.86
C TYR A 50 -25.79 -13.86 3.90
N GLU A 51 -24.74 -14.67 3.92
CA GLU A 51 -24.53 -15.69 4.95
C GLU A 51 -24.10 -15.02 6.27
N ALA A 52 -25.03 -14.89 7.21
CA ALA A 52 -24.86 -14.10 8.43
C ALA A 52 -23.69 -14.55 9.31
N ASP A 53 -23.32 -15.83 9.24
CA ASP A 53 -22.20 -16.43 9.96
C ASP A 53 -20.82 -16.06 9.39
N ARG A 54 -20.76 -15.46 8.18
CA ARG A 54 -19.50 -15.07 7.54
C ARG A 54 -19.06 -13.63 7.77
N ILE A 55 -19.93 -12.77 8.31
CA ILE A 55 -19.57 -11.38 8.65
C ILE A 55 -19.73 -11.18 10.15
N LEU A 56 -18.60 -11.03 10.85
CA LEU A 56 -18.57 -10.67 12.25
C LEU A 56 -18.56 -9.14 12.39
N LEU A 57 -19.64 -8.58 12.94
CA LEU A 57 -19.71 -7.15 13.26
C LEU A 57 -19.05 -6.88 14.62
N VAL A 58 -18.07 -5.98 14.65
CA VAL A 58 -17.44 -5.48 15.87
C VAL A 58 -17.72 -3.99 16.03
N ASP A 59 -18.33 -3.62 17.16
CA ASP A 59 -18.69 -2.23 17.43
C ASP A 59 -17.47 -1.35 17.71
N ALA A 60 -17.39 -0.23 16.99
CA ALA A 60 -16.41 0.82 17.18
C ALA A 60 -17.10 2.18 17.01
N PRO A 61 -17.51 2.85 18.11
CA PRO A 61 -18.36 4.04 18.03
C PRO A 61 -17.64 5.31 17.53
N ASP A 62 -16.30 5.36 17.59
CA ASP A 62 -15.54 6.50 17.11
C ASP A 62 -15.03 6.27 15.67
N THR A 63 -14.71 7.36 14.95
CA THR A 63 -14.10 7.31 13.61
C THR A 63 -12.97 8.33 13.44
N ILE A 64 -12.05 8.06 12.52
CA ILE A 64 -11.13 9.06 11.97
C ILE A 64 -11.68 9.47 10.61
N ASN A 65 -12.02 10.75 10.45
CA ASN A 65 -12.60 11.26 9.22
C ASN A 65 -11.51 11.74 8.25
N MET A 66 -11.84 11.88 6.97
CA MET A 66 -10.90 12.35 5.96
C MET A 66 -10.37 13.77 6.23
N GLU A 67 -11.17 14.62 6.86
CA GLU A 67 -10.79 16.00 7.18
C GLU A 67 -9.92 16.11 8.44
N ASP A 68 -9.78 15.02 9.22
CA ASP A 68 -8.95 15.04 10.41
C ASP A 68 -7.47 15.20 10.02
N LYS A 69 -6.84 16.27 10.52
CA LYS A 69 -5.43 16.61 10.26
C LYS A 69 -4.72 17.08 11.53
N GLY A 70 -3.38 17.08 11.48
CA GLY A 70 -2.52 17.60 12.54
C GLY A 70 -2.82 16.98 13.91
N LEU A 71 -2.97 17.83 14.94
CA LEU A 71 -3.18 17.40 16.31
C LEU A 71 -4.45 16.55 16.49
N LYS A 72 -5.54 16.87 15.78
CA LYS A 72 -6.82 16.14 15.90
C LYS A 72 -6.67 14.68 15.48
N LEU A 73 -6.03 14.45 14.33
CA LEU A 73 -5.70 13.11 13.84
C LEU A 73 -4.77 12.38 14.81
N ALA A 74 -3.70 13.05 15.24
CA ALA A 74 -2.73 12.46 16.15
C ALA A 74 -3.37 12.03 17.49
N LEU A 75 -4.27 12.85 18.05
CA LEU A 75 -4.99 12.52 19.28
C LEU A 75 -5.90 11.29 19.09
N LYS A 76 -6.67 11.23 17.99
CA LYS A 76 -7.55 10.09 17.72
C LYS A 76 -6.79 8.78 17.50
N ALA A 77 -5.65 8.84 16.79
CA ALA A 77 -4.81 7.69 16.50
C ALA A 77 -4.01 7.21 17.72
N LYS A 78 -3.45 8.13 18.51
CA LYS A 78 -2.52 7.83 19.61
C LYS A 78 -3.20 7.55 20.95
N ARG A 79 -4.42 8.07 21.18
CA ARG A 79 -5.09 7.97 22.49
C ARG A 79 -5.19 6.51 22.93
N ARG A 80 -4.62 6.20 24.10
CA ARG A 80 -4.78 4.90 24.76
C ARG A 80 -6.27 4.63 24.98
N GLY A 81 -6.74 3.47 24.56
CA GLY A 81 -8.16 3.12 24.63
C GLY A 81 -9.05 3.82 23.60
N SER A 82 -8.48 4.44 22.56
CA SER A 82 -9.27 4.95 21.43
C SER A 82 -10.13 3.82 20.84
N LYS A 83 -11.42 4.11 20.63
CA LYS A 83 -12.42 3.19 20.09
C LYS A 83 -12.78 3.52 18.64
N THR A 84 -11.81 4.06 17.89
CA THR A 84 -12.00 4.30 16.46
C THR A 84 -12.04 2.96 15.72
N SER A 85 -12.79 2.88 14.61
CA SER A 85 -12.83 1.67 13.78
C SER A 85 -11.43 1.16 13.40
N MET A 86 -10.52 2.06 12.99
CA MET A 86 -9.12 1.71 12.75
C MET A 86 -8.40 1.17 13.98
N ALA A 87 -8.56 1.79 15.15
CA ALA A 87 -7.86 1.35 16.36
C ALA A 87 -8.36 -0.01 16.83
N VAL A 88 -9.68 -0.21 16.84
CA VAL A 88 -10.30 -1.48 17.21
C VAL A 88 -9.90 -2.58 16.22
N GLY A 89 -9.93 -2.30 14.92
CA GLY A 89 -9.53 -3.28 13.91
C GLY A 89 -8.06 -3.68 13.99
N MET A 90 -7.17 -2.74 14.26
CA MET A 90 -5.74 -3.03 14.47
C MET A 90 -5.47 -3.72 15.81
N ASP A 91 -6.25 -3.43 16.86
CA ASP A 91 -6.16 -4.15 18.15
C ASP A 91 -6.52 -5.65 17.96
N LEU A 92 -7.44 -5.99 17.05
CA LEU A 92 -7.76 -7.39 16.70
C LEU A 92 -6.60 -8.10 15.97
N VAL A 93 -5.87 -7.37 15.12
CA VAL A 93 -4.65 -7.91 14.49
C VAL A 93 -3.56 -8.11 15.55
N LEU A 94 -3.41 -7.16 16.48
CA LEU A 94 -2.43 -7.26 17.57
C LEU A 94 -2.68 -8.46 18.50
N SER A 95 -3.95 -8.77 18.79
CA SER A 95 -4.34 -9.89 19.66
C SER A 95 -4.32 -11.25 18.96
N GLY A 96 -4.11 -11.31 17.64
CA GLY A 96 -4.18 -12.53 16.85
C GLY A 96 -5.62 -13.00 16.55
N GLU A 97 -6.61 -12.14 16.80
CA GLU A 97 -8.00 -12.37 16.44
C GLU A 97 -8.27 -12.12 14.94
N ALA A 98 -7.37 -11.41 14.26
CA ALA A 98 -7.37 -11.17 12.83
C ALA A 98 -5.97 -11.31 12.22
N ASP A 99 -5.92 -11.61 10.92
CA ASP A 99 -4.67 -11.85 10.20
C ASP A 99 -4.17 -10.59 9.46
N ALA A 100 -5.09 -9.70 9.04
CA ALA A 100 -4.76 -8.42 8.42
C ALA A 100 -5.89 -7.40 8.60
N PHE A 101 -5.56 -6.12 8.39
CA PHE A 101 -6.47 -4.98 8.46
C PHE A 101 -6.48 -4.19 7.14
N VAL A 102 -7.68 -3.86 6.66
CA VAL A 102 -7.93 -3.10 5.44
C VAL A 102 -8.77 -1.86 5.76
N THR A 103 -8.38 -0.70 5.23
CA THR A 103 -9.17 0.53 5.31
C THR A 103 -9.03 1.35 4.03
N ALA A 104 -10.11 2.02 3.60
CA ALA A 104 -10.06 3.09 2.61
C ALA A 104 -9.93 4.49 3.25
N GLY A 105 -9.73 4.54 4.57
CA GLY A 105 -9.72 5.75 5.38
C GLY A 105 -8.51 6.65 5.19
N ASN A 106 -8.47 7.71 6.00
CA ASN A 106 -7.40 8.69 6.01
C ASN A 106 -6.03 8.00 6.14
N THR A 107 -5.18 8.09 5.10
CA THR A 107 -3.87 7.42 5.03
C THR A 107 -2.96 7.77 6.21
N GLY A 108 -2.93 9.05 6.62
CA GLY A 108 -2.14 9.49 7.77
C GLY A 108 -2.70 8.94 9.09
N GLY A 109 -4.03 8.82 9.20
CA GLY A 109 -4.73 8.23 10.33
C GLY A 109 -4.44 6.74 10.45
N ALA A 110 -4.49 6.01 9.33
CA ALA A 110 -4.14 4.59 9.27
C ALA A 110 -2.66 4.37 9.61
N LEU A 111 -1.74 5.13 8.99
CA LEU A 111 -0.29 5.09 9.28
C LEU A 111 -0.02 5.31 10.77
N ALA A 112 -0.55 6.40 11.34
CA ALA A 112 -0.34 6.74 12.74
C ALA A 112 -0.94 5.70 13.69
N THR A 113 -2.15 5.23 13.41
CA THR A 113 -2.80 4.20 14.24
C THR A 113 -2.00 2.90 14.20
N ALA A 114 -1.56 2.47 13.01
CA ALA A 114 -0.74 1.26 12.85
C ALA A 114 0.58 1.39 13.62
N TYR A 115 1.28 2.51 13.48
CA TYR A 115 2.52 2.76 14.18
C TYR A 115 2.36 2.73 15.71
N TYR A 116 1.34 3.39 16.26
CA TYR A 116 1.15 3.46 17.72
C TYR A 116 0.56 2.19 18.33
N ARG A 117 -0.23 1.42 17.57
CA ARG A 117 -0.88 0.18 18.06
C ARG A 117 -0.02 -1.05 17.85
N LEU A 118 0.46 -1.25 16.62
CA LEU A 118 1.20 -2.45 16.23
C LEU A 118 2.72 -2.27 16.39
N GLY A 119 3.22 -1.04 16.26
CA GLY A 119 4.65 -0.77 16.23
C GLY A 119 5.29 -1.19 14.89
N THR A 120 6.60 -0.98 14.76
CA THR A 120 7.38 -1.48 13.63
C THR A 120 7.91 -2.89 13.90
N ILE A 121 8.21 -3.63 12.84
CA ILE A 121 9.01 -4.85 12.95
C ILE A 121 10.34 -4.50 13.63
N PRO A 122 10.80 -5.25 14.65
CA PRO A 122 12.07 -4.97 15.32
C PRO A 122 13.21 -4.83 14.32
N GLY A 123 13.90 -3.70 14.34
CA GLY A 123 14.95 -3.36 13.38
C GLY A 123 14.53 -2.37 12.29
N VAL A 124 13.25 -2.31 11.94
CA VAL A 124 12.72 -1.33 10.98
C VAL A 124 12.60 0.04 11.65
N GLU A 125 13.27 1.06 11.08
CA GLU A 125 13.22 2.42 11.62
C GLU A 125 11.92 3.14 11.23
N ARG A 126 11.47 2.95 10.00
CA ARG A 126 10.22 3.54 9.49
C ARG A 126 9.48 2.57 8.58
N PRO A 127 8.13 2.48 8.68
CA PRO A 127 7.34 1.74 7.71
C PRO A 127 7.28 2.50 6.38
N ALA A 128 6.99 1.81 5.29
CA ALA A 128 6.86 2.41 3.95
C ALA A 128 5.52 2.06 3.31
N LEU A 129 4.87 3.06 2.73
CA LEU A 129 3.66 2.83 1.94
C LEU A 129 4.08 2.34 0.55
N THR A 130 3.55 1.19 0.15
CA THR A 130 3.99 0.46 -1.05
C THR A 130 2.90 0.44 -2.09
N ALA A 131 3.22 0.70 -3.35
CA ALA A 131 2.27 0.59 -4.46
C ALA A 131 2.77 -0.38 -5.54
N LEU A 132 1.81 -0.89 -6.32
CA LEU A 132 2.08 -1.63 -7.54
C LEU A 132 1.85 -0.72 -8.73
N PHE A 133 2.94 -0.28 -9.36
CA PHE A 133 2.86 0.55 -10.55
C PHE A 133 2.66 -0.33 -11.77
N PRO A 134 1.67 -0.05 -12.64
CA PRO A 134 1.57 -0.74 -13.93
C PRO A 134 2.76 -0.32 -14.80
N VAL A 135 3.50 -1.31 -15.29
CA VAL A 135 4.68 -1.12 -16.14
C VAL A 135 4.59 -2.04 -17.35
N LYS A 136 5.43 -1.81 -18.37
CA LYS A 136 5.48 -2.70 -19.52
C LYS A 136 5.79 -4.14 -19.06
N GLY A 137 4.90 -5.07 -19.37
CA GLY A 137 5.06 -6.49 -19.05
C GLY A 137 4.61 -6.90 -17.63
N GLY A 138 4.06 -5.99 -16.81
CA GLY A 138 3.54 -6.37 -15.50
C GLY A 138 3.37 -5.20 -14.53
N TYR A 139 3.89 -5.37 -13.32
CA TYR A 139 3.88 -4.33 -12.29
C TYR A 139 5.23 -4.26 -11.60
N CYS A 140 5.64 -3.05 -11.21
CA CYS A 140 6.77 -2.81 -10.32
C CYS A 140 6.27 -2.51 -8.91
N VAL A 141 6.93 -3.08 -7.90
CA VAL A 141 6.73 -2.71 -6.49
C VAL A 141 7.46 -1.41 -6.22
N VAL A 142 6.77 -0.38 -5.74
CA VAL A 142 7.33 0.96 -5.56
C VAL A 142 7.19 1.40 -4.12
N LEU A 143 8.30 1.81 -3.50
CA LEU A 143 8.37 2.29 -2.13
C LEU A 143 9.27 3.54 -2.06
N ASP A 144 9.09 4.48 -1.17
CA ASP A 144 7.87 4.81 -0.44
C ASP A 144 7.03 5.78 -1.29
N ILE A 145 5.70 5.66 -1.25
CA ILE A 145 4.77 6.53 -1.99
C ILE A 145 4.09 7.60 -1.13
N GLY A 146 4.48 7.77 0.14
CA GLY A 146 4.02 8.91 0.93
C GLY A 146 3.99 8.75 2.45
N ALA A 147 4.51 7.66 3.02
CA ALA A 147 4.59 7.52 4.47
C ALA A 147 5.65 8.45 5.09
N ASN A 148 6.77 8.67 4.39
CA ASN A 148 7.94 9.38 4.88
C ASN A 148 8.39 10.45 3.88
N PRO A 149 7.98 11.72 4.06
CA PRO A 149 8.42 12.80 3.20
C PRO A 149 9.94 13.00 3.18
N GLU A 150 10.60 12.70 4.29
CA GLU A 150 12.06 12.79 4.44
C GLU A 150 12.63 11.46 4.92
N CYS A 151 13.66 10.99 4.23
CA CYS A 151 14.34 9.74 4.52
C CYS A 151 15.85 9.93 4.70
N LYS A 152 16.46 8.99 5.43
CA LYS A 152 17.91 8.78 5.47
C LYS A 152 18.27 7.62 4.53
N PRO A 153 19.53 7.51 4.07
CA PRO A 153 19.96 6.41 3.20
C PRO A 153 19.61 5.01 3.71
N PHE A 154 19.76 4.78 5.02
CA PHE A 154 19.44 3.50 5.63
C PHE A 154 17.94 3.15 5.55
N HIS A 155 17.04 4.14 5.51
CA HIS A 155 15.61 3.86 5.30
C HIS A 155 15.38 3.27 3.91
N LEU A 156 16.00 3.81 2.86
CA LEU A 156 15.82 3.30 1.49
C LEU A 156 16.40 1.91 1.32
N LEU A 157 17.49 1.58 2.02
CA LEU A 157 18.00 0.21 2.12
C LEU A 157 16.94 -0.73 2.70
N GLN A 158 16.30 -0.36 3.82
CA GLN A 158 15.22 -1.17 4.41
C GLN A 158 14.01 -1.28 3.49
N PHE A 159 13.65 -0.20 2.78
CA PHE A 159 12.56 -0.22 1.81
C PHE A 159 12.85 -1.19 0.67
N ALA A 160 14.10 -1.26 0.20
CA ALA A 160 14.52 -2.16 -0.86
C ALA A 160 14.41 -3.63 -0.42
N MET A 161 14.80 -3.93 0.81
CA MET A 161 14.67 -5.26 1.39
C MET A 161 13.20 -5.67 1.54
N MET A 162 12.37 -4.81 2.14
CA MET A 162 10.94 -5.08 2.30
C MET A 162 10.23 -5.23 0.95
N GLY A 163 10.56 -4.37 -0.03
CA GLY A 163 10.05 -4.47 -1.39
C GLY A 163 10.48 -5.75 -2.10
N THR A 164 11.73 -6.19 -1.89
CA THR A 164 12.24 -7.47 -2.42
C THR A 164 11.49 -8.66 -1.83
N VAL A 165 11.25 -8.66 -0.52
CA VAL A 165 10.45 -9.71 0.13
C VAL A 165 9.02 -9.72 -0.41
N TYR A 166 8.40 -8.55 -0.57
CA TYR A 166 7.05 -8.45 -1.14
C TYR A 166 7.00 -8.98 -2.59
N ALA A 167 7.92 -8.53 -3.45
CA ALA A 167 8.03 -9.00 -4.82
C ALA A 167 8.29 -10.52 -4.90
N ASN A 168 9.07 -11.06 -3.97
CA ASN A 168 9.31 -12.49 -3.91
C ASN A 168 8.10 -13.29 -3.45
N ARG A 169 7.54 -12.94 -2.29
CA ARG A 169 6.51 -13.73 -1.61
C ARG A 169 5.14 -13.56 -2.25
N VAL A 170 4.73 -12.32 -2.52
CA VAL A 170 3.39 -12.00 -3.01
C VAL A 170 3.35 -12.03 -4.54
N ARG A 171 4.42 -11.57 -5.21
CA ARG A 171 4.49 -11.51 -6.68
C ARG A 171 5.18 -12.70 -7.32
N GLY A 172 5.75 -13.61 -6.53
CA GLY A 172 6.37 -14.85 -7.03
C GLY A 172 7.68 -14.62 -7.80
N LEU A 173 8.37 -13.50 -7.58
CA LEU A 173 9.62 -13.16 -8.28
C LEU A 173 10.84 -13.67 -7.50
N PRO A 174 11.54 -14.72 -7.96
CA PRO A 174 12.58 -15.38 -7.14
C PRO A 174 13.80 -14.49 -6.84
N ASN A 175 14.17 -13.59 -7.76
CA ASN A 175 15.31 -12.68 -7.59
C ASN A 175 14.99 -11.26 -8.13
N PRO A 176 14.13 -10.50 -7.42
CA PRO A 176 13.60 -9.22 -7.91
C PRO A 176 14.72 -8.20 -8.18
N ARG A 177 14.72 -7.57 -9.36
CA ARG A 177 15.64 -6.48 -9.70
C ARG A 177 15.26 -5.22 -8.92
N VAL A 178 16.20 -4.68 -8.16
CA VAL A 178 16.00 -3.51 -7.31
C VAL A 178 16.65 -2.29 -7.96
N GLY A 179 15.86 -1.25 -8.24
CA GLY A 179 16.33 0.05 -8.71
C GLY A 179 16.22 1.13 -7.63
N LEU A 180 17.14 2.09 -7.66
CA LEU A 180 17.07 3.32 -6.86
C LEU A 180 16.61 4.47 -7.77
N LEU A 181 15.46 5.07 -7.50
CA LEU A 181 14.95 6.14 -8.37
C LEU A 181 15.89 7.35 -8.31
N SER A 182 16.30 7.84 -9.47
CA SER A 182 17.23 8.95 -9.60
C SER A 182 16.89 9.82 -10.82
N ASN A 183 17.62 10.92 -10.97
CA ASN A 183 17.58 11.81 -12.13
C ASN A 183 18.65 11.48 -13.19
N GLY A 184 19.18 10.26 -13.16
CA GLY A 184 20.13 9.72 -14.12
C GLY A 184 20.64 8.34 -13.67
N GLU A 185 21.06 7.52 -14.64
CA GLU A 185 21.44 6.13 -14.44
C GLU A 185 22.84 5.96 -13.83
N GLU A 186 23.71 6.97 -13.93
CA GLU A 186 25.08 6.84 -13.41
C GLU A 186 25.09 6.84 -11.86
N ALA A 187 25.98 6.05 -11.25
CA ALA A 187 26.06 5.89 -9.79
C ALA A 187 26.23 7.22 -9.01
N GLY A 188 26.88 8.21 -9.64
CA GLY A 188 27.10 9.54 -9.05
C GLY A 188 25.94 10.53 -9.23
N LYS A 189 24.81 10.14 -9.83
CA LYS A 189 23.62 10.99 -9.98
C LYS A 189 22.72 10.95 -8.75
N GLY A 190 21.76 11.86 -8.72
CA GLY A 190 20.86 12.05 -7.60
C GLY A 190 21.33 13.12 -6.61
N ASN A 191 20.45 13.37 -5.64
CA ASN A 191 20.71 14.21 -4.48
C ASN A 191 21.57 13.45 -3.45
N GLU A 192 21.85 14.08 -2.31
CA GLU A 192 22.65 13.47 -1.23
C GLU A 192 22.03 12.18 -0.70
N LEU A 193 20.69 12.09 -0.62
CA LEU A 193 19.99 10.88 -0.21
C LEU A 193 20.29 9.71 -1.16
N VAL A 194 20.11 9.91 -2.47
CA VAL A 194 20.37 8.88 -3.49
C VAL A 194 21.84 8.47 -3.48
N LYS A 195 22.76 9.44 -3.48
CA LYS A 195 24.21 9.19 -3.46
C LYS A 195 24.65 8.44 -2.21
N GLY A 196 24.09 8.76 -1.04
CA GLY A 196 24.37 8.04 0.21
C GLY A 196 23.73 6.64 0.25
N THR A 197 22.63 6.43 -0.47
CA THR A 197 21.92 5.14 -0.51
C THR A 197 22.59 4.14 -1.45
N TYR A 198 23.11 4.60 -2.58
CA TYR A 198 23.73 3.76 -3.61
C TYR A 198 24.76 2.75 -3.05
N PRO A 199 25.80 3.16 -2.29
CA PRO A 199 26.78 2.21 -1.78
C PRO A 199 26.19 1.20 -0.78
N LEU A 200 25.12 1.59 -0.06
CA LEU A 200 24.43 0.69 0.86
C LEU A 200 23.68 -0.41 0.11
N LEU A 201 23.02 -0.07 -1.00
CA LEU A 201 22.32 -1.04 -1.85
C LEU A 201 23.30 -1.94 -2.61
N GLU A 202 24.41 -1.40 -3.09
CA GLU A 202 25.48 -2.18 -3.73
C GLU A 202 26.07 -3.23 -2.76
N ALA A 203 26.27 -2.87 -1.49
CA ALA A 203 26.77 -3.77 -0.47
C ALA A 203 25.70 -4.68 0.18
N SER A 204 24.44 -4.55 -0.21
CA SER A 204 23.31 -5.20 0.49
C SER A 204 23.12 -6.69 0.20
N GLY A 205 23.72 -7.19 -0.89
CA GLY A 205 23.46 -8.54 -1.41
C GLY A 205 22.11 -8.69 -2.13
N LEU A 206 21.31 -7.62 -2.27
CA LEU A 206 20.14 -7.59 -3.14
C LEU A 206 20.57 -7.61 -4.62
N ASN A 207 19.65 -8.00 -5.51
CA ASN A 207 19.84 -7.86 -6.96
C ASN A 207 19.67 -6.39 -7.38
N PHE A 208 20.57 -5.54 -6.90
CA PHE A 208 20.58 -4.11 -7.17
C PHE A 208 21.12 -3.83 -8.58
N ILE A 209 20.28 -3.21 -9.42
CA ILE A 209 20.61 -2.90 -10.82
C ILE A 209 21.09 -1.46 -11.02
N GLY A 210 21.29 -0.72 -9.93
CA GLY A 210 21.75 0.67 -9.96
C GLY A 210 20.60 1.69 -9.92
N ASN A 211 20.91 2.89 -10.41
CA ASN A 211 19.94 3.96 -10.50
C ASN A 211 18.99 3.73 -11.69
N VAL A 212 17.72 4.08 -11.51
CA VAL A 212 16.70 4.01 -12.56
C VAL A 212 16.00 5.36 -12.69
N GLU A 213 15.63 5.77 -13.90
CA GLU A 213 14.75 6.91 -14.13
C GLU A 213 13.29 6.44 -14.32
N GLY A 214 12.39 7.39 -14.53
CA GLY A 214 10.98 7.08 -14.81
C GLY A 214 10.81 6.21 -16.06
N LYS A 215 11.69 6.37 -17.07
CA LYS A 215 11.61 5.61 -18.33
C LYS A 215 11.92 4.12 -18.13
N GLU A 216 12.94 3.77 -17.32
CA GLU A 216 13.24 2.37 -16.93
C GLU A 216 12.12 1.78 -16.08
N LEU A 217 11.59 2.56 -15.12
CA LEU A 217 10.49 2.14 -14.26
C LEU A 217 9.29 1.72 -15.11
N PHE A 218 8.75 2.62 -15.93
CA PHE A 218 7.60 2.29 -16.79
C PHE A 218 7.95 1.31 -17.90
N GLY A 219 9.23 1.22 -18.28
CA GLY A 219 9.79 0.23 -19.20
C GLY A 219 9.80 -1.21 -18.66
N GLY A 220 9.58 -1.41 -17.36
CA GLY A 220 9.58 -2.73 -16.72
C GLY A 220 10.99 -3.27 -16.46
N GLU A 221 11.97 -2.39 -16.35
CA GLU A 221 13.39 -2.76 -16.18
C GLU A 221 13.76 -3.09 -14.73
N ALA A 222 12.93 -2.68 -13.77
CA ALA A 222 13.01 -3.02 -12.37
C ALA A 222 11.74 -3.71 -11.87
N ASP A 223 11.89 -4.57 -10.87
CA ASP A 223 10.78 -5.26 -10.20
C ASP A 223 10.42 -4.58 -8.87
N VAL A 224 11.41 -3.93 -8.25
CA VAL A 224 11.30 -3.11 -7.05
C VAL A 224 12.00 -1.78 -7.31
N VAL A 225 11.37 -0.65 -7.02
CA VAL A 225 12.01 0.67 -7.08
C VAL A 225 11.83 1.41 -5.76
N VAL A 226 12.93 1.93 -5.23
CA VAL A 226 12.95 2.66 -3.95
C VAL A 226 13.24 4.15 -4.09
N MET A 227 12.58 4.97 -3.26
CA MET A 227 12.71 6.41 -3.15
C MET A 227 12.14 6.92 -1.81
N ASP A 228 12.31 8.21 -1.51
CA ASP A 228 11.61 8.86 -0.40
C ASP A 228 10.12 9.10 -0.71
N GLY A 229 9.30 9.20 0.33
CA GLY A 229 7.86 9.35 0.20
C GLY A 229 7.41 10.67 -0.42
N PHE A 230 8.24 11.73 -0.41
CA PHE A 230 7.89 12.98 -1.08
C PHE A 230 7.97 12.79 -2.60
N THR A 231 9.10 12.29 -3.09
CA THR A 231 9.30 11.95 -4.52
C THR A 231 8.27 10.92 -4.99
N GLY A 232 8.04 9.86 -4.21
CA GLY A 232 7.11 8.80 -4.59
C GLY A 232 5.65 9.23 -4.65
N ASN A 233 5.21 10.10 -3.74
CA ASN A 233 3.86 10.66 -3.78
C ASN A 233 3.63 11.55 -5.00
N ILE A 234 4.64 12.37 -5.37
CA ILE A 234 4.61 13.16 -6.60
C ILE A 234 4.53 12.23 -7.81
N LEU A 235 5.42 11.24 -7.89
CA LEU A 235 5.46 10.29 -9.00
C LEU A 235 4.13 9.55 -9.18
N LEU A 236 3.56 9.01 -8.09
CA LEU A 236 2.27 8.32 -8.12
C LEU A 236 1.15 9.23 -8.63
N LYS A 237 0.96 10.39 -8.01
CA LYS A 237 -0.13 11.31 -8.36
C LYS A 237 0.00 11.88 -9.76
N SER A 238 1.22 12.21 -10.18
CA SER A 238 1.48 12.63 -11.56
C SER A 238 1.16 11.53 -12.55
N SER A 239 1.53 10.29 -12.25
CA SER A 239 1.26 9.13 -13.12
C SER A 239 -0.24 8.88 -13.27
N GLU A 240 -1.00 8.88 -12.17
CA GLU A 240 -2.45 8.75 -12.19
C GLU A 240 -3.13 9.90 -12.96
N ALA A 241 -2.69 11.15 -12.74
CA ALA A 241 -3.25 12.32 -13.40
C ALA A 241 -3.00 12.30 -14.92
N VAL A 242 -1.79 11.94 -15.35
CA VAL A 242 -1.44 11.83 -16.78
C VAL A 242 -2.20 10.67 -17.43
N ALA A 243 -2.28 9.51 -16.77
CA ALA A 243 -3.06 8.38 -17.24
C ALA A 243 -4.54 8.75 -17.46
N LYS A 244 -5.15 9.42 -16.48
CA LYS A 244 -6.53 9.92 -16.60
C LYS A 244 -6.70 10.90 -17.75
N LEU A 245 -5.79 11.88 -17.89
CA LEU A 245 -5.81 12.85 -18.97
C LEU A 245 -5.78 12.17 -20.35
N ILE A 246 -4.88 11.19 -20.54
CA ILE A 246 -4.78 10.44 -21.80
C ILE A 246 -6.09 9.71 -22.11
N VAL A 247 -6.66 9.01 -21.13
CA VAL A 247 -7.94 8.28 -21.30
C VAL A 247 -9.09 9.23 -21.64
N ASP A 248 -9.17 10.38 -20.97
CA ASP A 248 -10.24 11.35 -21.19
C ASP A 248 -10.13 12.02 -22.56
N VAL A 249 -8.92 12.42 -22.98
CA VAL A 249 -8.66 13.00 -24.32
C VAL A 249 -8.97 11.98 -25.41
N LEU A 250 -8.51 10.72 -25.26
CA LEU A 250 -8.81 9.66 -26.24
C LEU A 250 -10.31 9.43 -26.37
N ARG A 251 -11.04 9.39 -25.25
CA ARG A 251 -12.50 9.24 -25.26
C ARG A 251 -13.17 10.41 -25.98
N GLN A 252 -12.74 11.65 -25.74
CA GLN A 252 -13.29 12.83 -26.38
C GLN A 252 -13.14 12.78 -27.91
N GLU A 253 -11.92 12.51 -28.40
CA GLU A 253 -11.63 12.45 -29.84
C GLU A 253 -12.38 11.30 -30.53
N LEU A 254 -12.47 10.14 -29.87
CA LEU A 254 -13.18 8.98 -30.39
C LEU A 254 -14.70 9.17 -30.45
N MET A 255 -15.27 10.02 -29.59
CA MET A 255 -16.70 10.31 -29.57
C MET A 255 -17.07 11.55 -30.40
N ALA A 256 -16.10 12.23 -31.02
CA ALA A 256 -16.28 13.50 -31.71
C ALA A 256 -17.22 13.42 -32.93
N ASN A 257 -17.19 12.34 -33.72
CA ASN A 257 -18.03 12.21 -34.92
C ASN A 257 -18.38 10.74 -35.23
N THR A 258 -19.31 10.51 -36.17
CA THR A 258 -19.79 9.17 -36.51
C THR A 258 -18.69 8.23 -36.98
N ARG A 259 -17.70 8.73 -37.73
CA ARG A 259 -16.56 7.92 -38.19
C ARG A 259 -15.68 7.49 -37.02
N THR A 260 -15.34 8.41 -36.12
CA THR A 260 -14.50 8.08 -34.95
C THR A 260 -15.24 7.15 -33.98
N LYS A 261 -16.57 7.28 -33.84
CA LYS A 261 -17.40 6.36 -33.04
C LYS A 261 -17.37 4.92 -33.57
N ILE A 262 -17.38 4.72 -34.88
CA ILE A 262 -17.22 3.38 -35.47
C ILE A 262 -15.84 2.82 -35.14
N GLY A 263 -14.78 3.63 -35.25
CA GLY A 263 -13.43 3.24 -34.82
C GLY A 263 -13.36 2.89 -33.33
N ALA A 264 -14.04 3.67 -32.48
CA ALA A 264 -14.13 3.42 -31.04
C ALA A 264 -14.81 2.09 -30.72
N LEU A 265 -15.86 1.73 -31.46
CA LEU A 265 -16.56 0.47 -31.29
C LEU A 265 -15.64 -0.73 -31.59
N LEU A 266 -14.86 -0.65 -32.67
CA LEU A 266 -13.89 -1.70 -33.04
C LEU A 266 -12.76 -1.82 -32.00
N ALA A 267 -12.30 -0.70 -31.45
CA ALA A 267 -11.22 -0.65 -30.47
C ALA A 267 -11.68 -0.82 -29.01
N LYS A 268 -12.99 -0.96 -28.75
CA LYS A 268 -13.58 -1.03 -27.41
C LYS A 268 -12.90 -2.05 -26.48
N PRO A 269 -12.54 -3.28 -26.91
CA PRO A 269 -11.86 -4.23 -26.05
C PRO A 269 -10.46 -3.76 -25.61
N ALA A 270 -9.72 -3.12 -26.53
CA ALA A 270 -8.40 -2.58 -26.23
C ALA A 270 -8.48 -1.44 -25.20
N PHE A 271 -9.46 -0.55 -25.34
CA PHE A 271 -9.71 0.52 -24.36
C PHE A 271 -10.14 -0.01 -22.99
N ALA A 272 -10.94 -1.07 -22.95
CA ALA A 272 -11.31 -1.71 -21.70
C ALA A 272 -10.08 -2.27 -20.97
N ASN A 273 -9.16 -2.90 -21.71
CA ASN A 273 -7.89 -3.41 -21.15
C ASN A 273 -6.98 -2.28 -20.64
N ILE A 274 -6.86 -1.18 -21.39
CA ILE A 274 -6.08 -0.01 -20.95
C ILE A 274 -6.69 0.59 -19.69
N LYS A 275 -8.02 0.76 -19.65
CA LYS A 275 -8.71 1.29 -18.47
C LYS A 275 -8.44 0.41 -17.26
N ARG A 276 -8.59 -0.91 -17.39
CA ARG A 276 -8.34 -1.87 -16.31
C ARG A 276 -6.90 -1.82 -15.81
N MET A 277 -5.91 -1.80 -16.72
CA MET A 277 -4.50 -1.70 -16.36
C MET A 277 -4.15 -0.44 -15.56
N LEU A 278 -4.84 0.67 -15.84
CA LEU A 278 -4.62 1.97 -15.20
C LEU A 278 -5.54 2.22 -14.00
N ASP A 279 -6.45 1.31 -13.68
CA ASP A 279 -7.42 1.49 -12.61
C ASP A 279 -6.80 1.10 -11.26
N PRO A 280 -6.61 2.04 -10.32
CA PRO A 280 -6.10 1.73 -8.99
C PRO A 280 -6.99 0.74 -8.22
N GLY A 281 -8.29 0.67 -8.56
CA GLY A 281 -9.25 -0.25 -7.96
C GLY A 281 -8.97 -1.73 -8.24
N GLU A 282 -8.17 -2.07 -9.25
CA GLU A 282 -7.78 -3.46 -9.52
C GLU A 282 -6.79 -4.02 -8.48
N VAL A 283 -6.03 -3.15 -7.82
CA VAL A 283 -5.15 -3.52 -6.69
C VAL A 283 -5.86 -3.23 -5.37
N GLY A 284 -6.64 -2.16 -5.32
CA GLY A 284 -7.54 -1.82 -4.22
C GLY A 284 -6.87 -1.09 -3.05
N ALA A 285 -5.72 -1.57 -2.58
CA ALA A 285 -5.02 -0.97 -1.44
C ALA A 285 -3.49 -1.12 -1.48
N ALA A 286 -2.81 -0.12 -0.92
CA ALA A 286 -1.37 -0.06 -0.73
C ALA A 286 -0.97 -0.75 0.59
N PRO A 287 -0.10 -1.78 0.57
CA PRO A 287 0.44 -2.34 1.80
C PRO A 287 1.36 -1.35 2.53
N LEU A 288 1.24 -1.29 3.84
CA LEU A 288 2.13 -0.54 4.73
C LEU A 288 3.19 -1.49 5.30
N LEU A 289 4.31 -1.63 4.59
CA LEU A 289 5.37 -2.56 4.97
C LEU A 289 6.20 -2.01 6.13
N GLY A 290 6.71 -2.90 6.98
CA GLY A 290 7.56 -2.55 8.12
C GLY A 290 6.81 -2.31 9.42
N ILE A 291 5.48 -2.29 9.39
CA ILE A 291 4.64 -2.43 10.59
C ILE A 291 4.64 -3.88 11.05
N ASN A 292 4.55 -4.09 12.37
CA ASN A 292 4.48 -5.41 12.98
C ASN A 292 3.08 -6.05 12.86
N GLY A 293 2.52 -6.02 11.67
CA GLY A 293 1.18 -6.50 11.31
C GLY A 293 0.88 -6.17 9.85
N LEU A 294 -0.07 -6.87 9.24
CA LEU A 294 -0.46 -6.64 7.85
C LEU A 294 -1.56 -5.58 7.76
N VAL A 295 -1.21 -4.41 7.22
CA VAL A 295 -2.09 -3.24 7.10
C VAL A 295 -2.14 -2.77 5.65
N PHE A 296 -3.33 -2.61 5.12
CA PHE A 296 -3.59 -2.20 3.74
C PHE A 296 -4.45 -0.94 3.70
N ILE A 297 -4.00 0.06 2.94
CA ILE A 297 -4.60 1.39 2.88
C ILE A 297 -5.05 1.66 1.45
N GLY A 298 -6.35 1.63 1.22
CA GLY A 298 -7.01 2.05 -0.02
C GLY A 298 -7.14 3.56 -0.13
N HIS A 299 -7.74 4.01 -1.23
CA HIS A 299 -8.01 5.42 -1.46
C HIS A 299 -9.39 5.77 -0.90
N GLY A 300 -9.59 7.00 -0.38
CA GLY A 300 -10.91 7.47 0.09
C GLY A 300 -12.06 7.27 -0.90
N ARG A 301 -11.79 7.40 -2.20
CA ARG A 301 -12.78 7.19 -3.27
C ARG A 301 -13.05 5.72 -3.62
N SER A 302 -12.53 4.76 -2.85
CA SER A 302 -12.69 3.34 -3.13
C SER A 302 -14.16 2.95 -3.07
N ASP A 303 -14.64 2.33 -4.14
CA ASP A 303 -15.95 1.68 -4.21
C ASP A 303 -15.87 0.22 -3.73
N ALA A 304 -16.99 -0.50 -3.81
CA ALA A 304 -17.05 -1.89 -3.39
C ALA A 304 -16.05 -2.78 -4.14
N HIS A 305 -15.88 -2.57 -5.45
CA HIS A 305 -14.91 -3.31 -6.27
C HIS A 305 -13.49 -3.10 -5.77
N ALA A 306 -13.08 -1.84 -5.55
CA ALA A 306 -11.76 -1.53 -5.03
C ALA A 306 -11.52 -2.14 -3.63
N LEU A 307 -12.54 -2.18 -2.77
CA LEU A 307 -12.45 -2.79 -1.44
C LEU A 307 -12.38 -4.32 -1.50
N VAL A 308 -13.11 -4.98 -2.41
CA VAL A 308 -12.97 -6.43 -2.67
C VAL A 308 -11.55 -6.74 -3.16
N SER A 309 -11.00 -5.95 -4.08
CA SER A 309 -9.60 -6.06 -4.52
C SER A 309 -8.62 -5.84 -3.36
N ALA A 310 -8.88 -4.89 -2.47
CA ALA A 310 -8.05 -4.65 -1.28
C ALA A 310 -8.06 -5.85 -0.32
N ILE A 311 -9.22 -6.45 -0.08
CA ILE A 311 -9.36 -7.69 0.71
C ILE A 311 -8.59 -8.82 0.02
N HIS A 312 -8.71 -8.96 -1.30
CA HIS A 312 -7.97 -9.97 -2.06
C HIS A 312 -6.45 -9.79 -1.91
N THR A 313 -5.94 -8.58 -2.04
CA THR A 313 -4.53 -8.25 -1.83
C THR A 313 -4.08 -8.59 -0.41
N ALA A 314 -4.89 -8.28 0.60
CA ALA A 314 -4.62 -8.66 1.97
C ALA A 314 -4.55 -10.19 2.16
N ARG A 315 -5.46 -10.93 1.52
CA ARG A 315 -5.44 -12.39 1.53
C ARG A 315 -4.17 -12.97 0.94
N GLN A 316 -3.76 -12.49 -0.23
CA GLN A 316 -2.53 -12.93 -0.89
C GLN A 316 -1.30 -12.74 0.00
N ALA A 317 -1.23 -11.62 0.72
CA ALA A 317 -0.13 -11.36 1.66
C ALA A 317 -0.13 -12.32 2.86
N VAL A 318 -1.30 -12.66 3.40
CA VAL A 318 -1.43 -13.65 4.48
C VAL A 318 -1.04 -15.04 3.98
N GLU A 319 -1.57 -15.47 2.84
CA GLU A 319 -1.26 -16.77 2.20
C GLU A 319 0.23 -16.91 1.88
N ALA A 320 0.88 -15.81 1.47
CA ALA A 320 2.30 -15.75 1.18
C ALA A 320 3.20 -15.71 2.44
N ASN A 321 2.61 -15.73 3.65
CA ASN A 321 3.30 -15.58 4.93
C ASN A 321 4.21 -14.33 4.97
N LEU A 322 3.73 -13.22 4.42
CA LEU A 322 4.52 -12.02 4.18
C LEU A 322 5.12 -11.44 5.47
N LEU A 323 4.34 -11.39 6.57
CA LEU A 323 4.79 -10.75 7.81
C LEU A 323 5.99 -11.46 8.43
N GLU A 324 5.96 -12.79 8.50
CA GLU A 324 7.10 -13.56 9.03
C GLU A 324 8.30 -13.47 8.09
N ALA A 325 8.09 -13.53 6.77
CA ALA A 325 9.18 -13.36 5.81
C ALA A 325 9.86 -11.98 5.93
N LEU A 326 9.10 -10.92 6.22
CA LEU A 326 9.65 -9.58 6.47
C LEU A 326 10.46 -9.55 7.78
N ARG A 327 9.94 -10.15 8.86
CA ARG A 327 10.64 -10.25 10.15
C ARG A 327 11.97 -10.97 9.99
N ASP A 328 11.97 -12.12 9.32
CA ASP A 328 13.17 -12.92 9.06
C ASP A 328 14.21 -12.13 8.25
N ALA A 329 13.79 -11.48 7.17
CA ALA A 329 14.69 -10.71 6.30
C ALA A 329 15.35 -9.54 7.04
N ILE A 330 14.59 -8.78 7.83
CA ILE A 330 15.12 -7.66 8.62
C ILE A 330 16.05 -8.17 9.72
N GLN A 331 15.72 -9.27 10.39
CA GLN A 331 16.58 -9.84 11.44
C GLN A 331 17.90 -10.37 10.87
N GLN A 332 17.89 -11.01 9.71
CA GLN A 332 19.10 -11.45 9.02
C GLN A 332 19.99 -10.26 8.62
N GLN A 333 19.39 -9.16 8.15
CA GLN A 333 20.12 -7.93 7.85
C GLN A 333 20.84 -7.39 9.10
N LEU A 334 20.15 -7.29 10.24
CA LEU A 334 20.76 -6.79 11.48
C LEU A 334 22.00 -7.58 11.91
N GLN A 335 22.08 -8.86 11.54
CA GLN A 335 23.24 -9.72 11.80
C GLN A 335 24.37 -9.55 10.77
N GLN A 336 24.05 -9.12 9.55
CA GLN A 336 24.99 -9.03 8.42
C GLN A 336 25.59 -7.64 8.21
N VAL A 337 24.98 -6.56 8.70
CA VAL A 337 25.56 -5.22 8.58
C VAL A 337 26.88 -5.18 9.36
N PRO A 338 28.04 -4.99 8.69
CA PRO A 338 29.32 -4.91 9.37
C PRO A 338 29.28 -3.79 10.42
N VAL A 339 29.89 -4.04 11.58
CA VAL A 339 30.07 -3.08 12.70
C VAL A 339 30.53 -1.69 12.23
N ARG A 340 31.20 -1.61 11.07
CA ARG A 340 31.68 -0.37 10.45
C ARG A 340 30.58 0.65 10.12
N PHE A 341 29.35 0.24 9.82
CA PHE A 341 28.22 1.15 9.56
C PHE A 341 27.42 1.49 10.82
N GLN A 342 27.64 0.79 11.94
CA GLN A 342 27.11 1.20 13.24
C GLN A 342 27.86 2.42 13.80
N ALA A 343 29.08 2.69 13.32
CA ALA A 343 29.89 3.85 13.71
C ALA A 343 29.36 5.18 13.13
N GLU A 344 28.85 5.20 11.90
CA GLU A 344 28.17 6.40 11.34
C GLU A 344 26.87 6.72 12.09
N LYS A 345 26.23 5.70 12.68
CA LYS A 345 25.11 5.87 13.61
C LYS A 345 25.51 6.59 14.89
N ALA A 346 26.77 6.47 15.32
CA ALA A 346 27.30 7.17 16.50
C ALA A 346 27.77 8.59 16.16
N GLU A 347 28.34 8.84 14.98
CA GLU A 347 28.76 10.20 14.58
C GLU A 347 27.57 11.12 14.27
N GLN A 348 26.48 10.62 13.68
CA GLN A 348 25.27 11.43 13.40
C GLN A 348 24.33 11.65 14.61
N LEU A 349 24.66 11.12 15.79
CA LEU A 349 23.93 11.39 17.03
C LEU A 349 24.56 12.54 17.84
N TYR A 350 25.72 13.06 17.41
CA TYR A 350 26.47 14.11 18.10
C TYR A 350 26.71 15.39 17.27
N ASP A 351 26.12 15.50 16.08
CA ASP A 351 25.98 16.75 15.29
C ASP A 351 24.50 17.12 15.12
#